data_AF-A0A4Y2IY78-F1
#
_entry.id   AF-A0A4Y2IY78-F1
#
_cell.length_a   1.000
_cell.length_b   1.000
_cell.length_c   1.000
_cell.angle_alpha   90.00
_cell.angle_beta   90.00
_cell.angle_gamma   90.00
#
_symmetry.space_group_name_H-M   'P 1'
#
loop_
_entity.id
_entity.type
_entity.pdbx_description
1 polymer ?
#
loop_
_entity_poly.entity_id
_entity_poly.type
_entity_poly.pdbx_seq_one_letter_code
_entity_poly.pdbx_strand_id
1 'polypeptide(L)'
;MNDNCALSYLYSFHEDLLLFKRLPTTTTGTEIFKLLDEFLAENVILWDNCIDVCTDGEKSMTCKTSGAIAKIKEKAKGCSSSHCILHRHAIEMKKMPSFIKEVRLKLLK
;
A
#
# COMPACT_ATOMS: atom_id res chain seq x y z
N MET A 1 30.05 -6.51 -22.48
CA MET A 1 28.91 -5.89 -21.77
C MET A 1 28.12 -7.05 -21.22
N ASN A 2 28.14 -7.24 -19.91
CA ASN A 2 27.60 -8.45 -19.28
C ASN A 2 26.08 -8.33 -19.11
N ASP A 3 25.38 -9.35 -19.61
CA ASP A 3 23.94 -9.53 -19.59
C ASP A 3 23.43 -9.89 -18.18
N ASN A 4 23.58 -8.97 -17.22
CA ASN A 4 23.04 -9.11 -15.85
C ASN A 4 21.52 -8.90 -15.76
N CYS A 5 20.81 -8.69 -16.88
CA CYS A 5 19.37 -8.39 -16.87
C CYS A 5 18.50 -9.64 -16.66
N ALA A 6 19.02 -10.84 -16.96
CA ALA A 6 18.23 -12.08 -16.89
C ALA A 6 18.14 -12.70 -15.47
N LEU A 7 18.95 -12.24 -14.51
CA LEU A 7 18.93 -12.77 -13.13
C LEU A 7 17.77 -12.22 -12.29
N SER A 8 17.02 -11.22 -12.77
CA SER A 8 15.90 -10.61 -12.04
C SER A 8 14.60 -11.42 -12.08
N TYR A 9 14.46 -12.35 -13.03
CA TYR A 9 13.23 -13.14 -13.20
C TYR A 9 13.19 -14.44 -12.38
N LEU A 10 14.22 -14.75 -11.62
CA LEU A 10 14.25 -15.96 -10.78
C LEU A 10 13.65 -15.76 -9.38
N TYR A 11 13.09 -14.58 -9.09
CA TYR A 11 12.44 -14.30 -7.82
C TYR A 11 10.92 -14.49 -7.97
N SER A 12 10.40 -15.60 -7.46
CA SER A 12 8.95 -15.81 -7.36
C SER A 12 8.40 -14.83 -6.32
N PHE A 13 7.60 -13.85 -6.76
CA PHE A 13 6.88 -12.96 -5.86
C PHE A 13 5.60 -13.65 -5.40
N HIS A 14 5.37 -13.68 -4.09
CA HIS A 14 4.15 -14.25 -3.50
C HIS A 14 3.29 -13.10 -2.99
N GLU A 15 2.02 -13.09 -3.40
CA GLU A 15 1.01 -12.15 -2.92
C GLU A 15 -0.06 -12.92 -2.17
N ASP A 16 -0.38 -12.48 -0.95
CA ASP A 16 -1.44 -13.06 -0.12
C ASP A 16 -2.33 -11.97 0.49
N LEU A 17 -3.61 -12.28 0.62
CA LEU A 17 -4.54 -11.46 1.40
C LEU A 17 -4.41 -11.81 2.88
N LEU A 18 -3.59 -11.04 3.60
CA LEU A 18 -3.36 -11.26 5.02
C LEU A 18 -4.58 -10.90 5.89
N LEU A 19 -5.31 -9.84 5.53
CA LEU A 19 -6.34 -9.28 6.39
C LEU A 19 -7.47 -8.62 5.61
N PHE A 20 -8.71 -9.00 5.93
CA PHE A 20 -9.92 -8.32 5.46
C PHE A 20 -10.91 -8.18 6.63
N LYS A 21 -10.74 -7.12 7.42
CA LYS A 21 -11.59 -6.83 8.58
C LYS A 21 -12.28 -5.47 8.40
N ARG A 22 -13.52 -5.39 8.87
CA ARG A 22 -14.24 -4.12 8.98
C ARG A 22 -13.69 -3.32 10.15
N LEU A 23 -13.45 -2.02 9.96
CA LEU A 23 -13.11 -1.13 11.06
C LEU A 23 -14.35 -0.90 11.95
N PRO A 24 -14.22 -1.05 13.28
CA PRO A 24 -15.37 -1.03 14.19
C PRO A 24 -15.95 0.38 14.39
N THR A 25 -15.12 1.43 14.26
CA THR A 25 -15.52 2.82 14.50
C THR A 25 -15.24 3.72 13.30
N THR A 26 -14.20 4.53 13.37
CA THR A 26 -13.82 5.54 12.39
C THR A 26 -12.62 5.09 11.59
N THR A 27 -12.57 5.53 10.33
CA THR A 27 -11.42 5.30 9.44
C THR A 27 -10.27 6.26 9.79
N THR A 28 -9.69 6.12 10.98
CA THR A 28 -8.51 6.88 11.40
C THR A 28 -7.25 6.04 11.27
N GLY A 29 -6.11 6.71 11.08
CA GLY A 29 -4.82 6.04 10.99
C GLY A 29 -4.46 5.22 12.21
N THR A 30 -4.84 5.71 13.39
CA THR A 30 -4.64 4.99 14.65
C THR A 30 -5.42 3.67 14.70
N GLU A 31 -6.69 3.67 14.31
CA GLU A 31 -7.51 2.45 14.32
C GLU A 31 -7.04 1.44 13.26
N ILE A 32 -6.66 1.93 12.07
CA ILE A 32 -6.07 1.10 11.01
C ILE A 32 -4.77 0.46 11.51
N PHE A 33 -3.87 1.25 12.09
CA PHE A 33 -2.61 0.75 12.64
C PHE A 33 -2.84 -0.28 13.76
N LYS A 34 -3.76 0.01 14.69
CA LYS A 34 -4.07 -0.89 15.81
C LYS A 34 -4.50 -2.27 15.31
N LEU A 35 -5.41 -2.30 14.33
CA LEU A 35 -5.90 -3.54 13.75
C LEU A 35 -4.80 -4.33 13.01
N LEU A 36 -3.85 -3.63 12.37
CA LEU A 36 -2.67 -4.26 11.79
C LEU A 36 -1.70 -4.79 12.86
N ASP A 37 -1.42 -4.00 13.91
CA ASP A 37 -0.51 -4.36 15.01
C ASP A 37 -1.03 -5.60 15.75
N GLU A 38 -2.33 -5.64 16.04
CA GLU A 38 -3.00 -6.81 16.63
C GLU A 38 -2.87 -8.04 15.71
N PHE A 39 -3.16 -7.90 14.42
CA PHE A 39 -3.07 -9.01 13.48
C PHE A 39 -1.63 -9.56 13.34
N LEU A 40 -0.63 -8.69 13.21
CA LEU A 40 0.76 -9.13 13.09
C LEU A 40 1.23 -9.79 14.40
N ALA A 41 0.83 -9.27 15.57
CA ALA A 41 1.13 -9.88 16.85
C ALA A 41 0.47 -11.27 17.01
N GLU A 42 -0.82 -11.41 16.66
CA GLU A 42 -1.56 -12.68 16.69
C GLU A 42 -0.91 -13.76 15.82
N ASN A 43 -0.33 -13.37 14.68
CA ASN A 43 0.30 -14.27 13.71
C ASN A 43 1.82 -14.36 13.85
N VAL A 44 2.40 -13.76 14.89
CA VAL A 44 3.86 -13.75 15.15
C VAL A 44 4.67 -13.20 13.96
N ILE A 45 4.11 -12.22 13.26
CA ILE A 45 4.78 -11.52 12.16
C ILE A 45 5.46 -10.28 12.74
N LEU A 46 6.78 -10.17 12.54
CA LEU A 46 7.57 -9.07 13.06
C LEU A 46 7.44 -7.84 12.15
N TRP A 47 7.25 -6.67 12.76
CA TRP A 47 7.29 -5.38 12.04
C TRP A 47 8.62 -5.13 11.33
N ASP A 48 9.72 -5.69 11.83
CA ASP A 48 11.05 -5.60 11.19
C ASP A 48 11.08 -6.20 9.78
N ASN A 49 10.13 -7.08 9.45
CA ASN A 49 9.97 -7.64 8.11
C ASN A 49 9.21 -6.68 7.16
N CYS A 50 8.64 -5.59 7.66
CA CYS A 50 7.90 -4.62 6.86
C CYS A 50 8.87 -3.62 6.20
N ILE A 51 9.20 -3.88 4.93
CA ILE A 51 10.18 -3.07 4.18
C ILE A 51 9.54 -1.84 3.50
N ASP A 52 8.32 -1.97 2.96
CA ASP A 52 7.58 -0.86 2.34
C ASP A 52 6.09 -0.94 2.66
N VAL A 53 5.44 0.22 2.73
CA VAL A 53 4.00 0.37 2.78
C VAL A 53 3.49 1.20 1.61
N CYS A 54 2.60 0.61 0.82
CA CYS A 54 1.91 1.29 -0.27
C CYS A 54 0.47 1.61 0.12
N THR A 55 0.05 2.89 0.03
CA THR A 55 -1.33 3.31 0.37
C THR A 55 -1.91 4.25 -0.67
N ASP A 56 -3.24 4.41 -0.69
CA ASP A 56 -3.92 5.36 -1.58
C ASP A 56 -3.63 6.83 -1.25
N GLY A 57 -2.88 7.12 -0.18
CA GLY A 57 -2.48 8.46 0.21
C GLY A 57 -3.52 9.23 1.00
N GLU A 58 -4.62 8.59 1.44
CA GLU A 58 -5.64 9.25 2.26
C GLU A 58 -5.03 9.78 3.57
N LYS A 59 -5.64 10.82 4.15
CA LYS A 59 -5.13 11.51 5.34
C LYS A 59 -5.00 10.58 6.55
N SER A 60 -5.90 9.61 6.70
CA SER A 60 -5.81 8.56 7.72
C SER A 60 -4.53 7.73 7.56
N MET A 61 -3.97 7.58 6.37
CA MET A 61 -2.71 6.85 6.16
C MET A 61 -1.50 7.77 6.30
N THR A 62 -1.55 8.96 5.72
CA THR A 62 -0.38 9.82 5.47
C THR A 62 -0.15 10.93 6.51
N CYS A 63 -1.09 11.17 7.42
CA CYS A 63 -0.92 12.22 8.43
C CYS A 63 0.37 12.01 9.24
N LYS A 64 1.16 13.08 9.39
CA LYS A 64 2.53 13.03 9.94
C LYS A 64 2.63 12.37 11.32
N THR A 65 1.60 12.51 12.16
CA THR A 65 1.60 11.99 13.53
C THR A 65 0.47 10.98 13.78
N SER A 66 -0.74 11.27 13.28
CA SER A 66 -1.90 10.39 13.48
C SER A 66 -2.15 9.41 12.33
N GLY A 67 -1.33 9.46 11.27
CA GLY A 67 -1.45 8.58 10.13
C GLY A 67 -0.95 7.17 10.45
N ALA A 68 -1.58 6.16 9.84
CA ALA A 68 -1.16 4.77 10.02
C ALA A 68 0.32 4.57 9.63
N ILE A 69 0.78 5.21 8.54
CA ILE A 69 2.17 5.10 8.07
C ILE A 69 3.15 5.62 9.12
N ALA A 70 2.82 6.73 9.81
CA ALA A 70 3.69 7.29 10.84
C ALA A 70 3.92 6.27 11.97
N LYS A 71 2.84 5.61 12.41
CA LYS A 71 2.87 4.57 13.45
C LYS A 71 3.59 3.30 13.00
N ILE A 72 3.39 2.89 11.75
CA ILE A 72 4.12 1.76 11.17
C ILE A 72 5.63 2.03 11.22
N LYS A 73 6.07 3.23 10.84
CA LYS A 73 7.50 3.60 10.88
C LYS A 73 8.08 3.69 12.29
N GLU A 74 7.25 3.90 13.31
CA GLU A 74 7.69 3.82 14.72
C GLU A 74 8.02 2.37 15.12
N LYS A 75 7.26 1.39 14.63
CA LYS A 75 7.50 -0.05 14.87
C LYS A 75 8.57 -0.63 13.94
N ALA A 76 8.49 -0.34 12.64
CA ALA A 76 9.37 -0.82 11.58
C ALA A 76 10.35 0.29 11.17
N LYS A 77 11.42 0.48 11.96
CA LYS A 77 12.42 1.52 11.70
C LYS A 77 13.14 1.24 10.38
N GLY A 78 12.96 2.11 9.39
CA GLY A 78 13.54 1.96 8.06
C GLY A 78 12.54 1.55 6.98
N CYS A 79 11.30 1.22 7.36
CA CYS A 79 10.21 0.99 6.41
C CYS A 79 10.00 2.22 5.51
N SER A 80 10.06 2.03 4.20
CA SER A 80 9.71 3.05 3.22
C SER A 80 8.19 3.15 3.05
N SER A 81 7.73 4.20 2.38
CA SER A 81 6.30 4.35 2.09
C SER A 81 6.10 4.95 0.71
N SER A 82 5.19 4.36 -0.05
CA SER A 82 4.85 4.75 -1.41
C SER A 82 3.35 5.02 -1.56
N HIS A 83 2.99 5.79 -2.59
CA HIS A 83 1.59 5.97 -2.98
C HIS A 83 1.19 4.91 -3.99
N CYS A 84 -0.04 4.40 -3.88
CA CYS A 84 -0.59 3.42 -4.80
C CYS A 84 -0.59 3.95 -6.23
N ILE A 85 0.05 3.20 -7.12
CA ILE A 85 0.17 3.53 -8.54
C ILE A 85 -1.22 3.69 -9.17
N LEU A 86 -2.19 2.85 -8.78
CA LEU A 86 -3.57 2.93 -9.25
C LEU A 86 -4.25 4.25 -8.85
N HIS A 87 -3.99 4.73 -7.63
CA HIS A 87 -4.50 6.03 -7.18
C HIS A 87 -3.89 7.17 -7.99
N ARG A 88 -2.57 7.15 -8.21
CA ARG A 88 -1.88 8.14 -9.03
C ARG A 88 -2.42 8.16 -10.46
N HIS A 89 -2.58 7.00 -11.09
CA HIS A 89 -3.20 6.91 -12.41
C HIS A 89 -4.63 7.42 -12.39
N ALA A 90 -5.45 7.03 -11.40
CA ALA A 90 -6.83 7.51 -11.30
C ALA A 90 -6.93 9.04 -11.23
N ILE A 91 -6.01 9.71 -10.52
CA ILE A 91 -5.93 11.18 -10.47
C ILE A 91 -5.58 11.76 -11.85
N GLU A 92 -4.52 11.29 -12.49
CA GLU A 92 -4.10 11.81 -13.79
C GLU A 92 -5.18 11.58 -14.86
N MET A 93 -5.89 10.45 -14.77
CA MET A 93 -7.03 10.15 -15.63
C MET A 93 -8.23 11.08 -15.43
N LYS A 94 -8.39 11.76 -14.28
CA LYS A 94 -9.43 12.79 -14.12
C LYS A 94 -9.15 14.02 -14.98
N LYS A 95 -7.88 14.30 -15.24
CA LYS A 95 -7.42 15.46 -16.04
C LYS A 95 -7.43 15.19 -17.55
N MET A 96 -7.64 13.93 -17.96
CA MET A 96 -7.67 13.54 -19.37
C MET A 96 -8.96 13.98 -20.08
N PRO A 97 -8.89 14.35 -21.38
CA PRO A 97 -10.06 14.63 -22.21
C PRO A 97 -11.06 13.47 -22.25
N SER A 98 -12.35 13.79 -22.42
CA SER A 98 -13.46 12.82 -22.38
C SER A 98 -13.30 11.65 -23.36
N PHE A 99 -12.73 11.87 -24.54
CA PHE A 99 -12.58 10.80 -25.55
C PHE A 99 -11.58 9.69 -25.12
N ILE A 100 -10.58 10.02 -24.30
CA ILE A 100 -9.62 9.03 -23.76
C ILE A 100 -10.29 8.16 -22.67
N LYS A 101 -11.35 8.66 -22.02
CA LYS A 101 -12.09 7.92 -20.97
C LYS A 101 -12.86 6.73 -21.54
N GLU A 102 -13.27 6.75 -22.81
CA GLU A 102 -14.01 5.64 -23.45
C GLU A 102 -13.13 4.42 -23.74
N VAL A 103 -11.86 4.63 -24.12
CA VAL A 103 -10.89 3.55 -24.35
C VAL A 103 -10.66 2.74 -23.05
N ARG A 104 -10.78 3.41 -21.89
CA ARG A 104 -10.55 2.82 -20.56
C ARG A 104 -11.56 1.74 -20.15
N LEU A 105 -12.84 1.87 -20.49
CA LEU A 105 -13.88 0.89 -20.13
C LEU A 105 -13.67 -0.48 -20.80
N LYS A 106 -12.84 -0.54 -21.84
CA LYS A 106 -12.51 -1.76 -22.57
C LYS A 106 -11.28 -2.50 -22.03
N LEU A 107 -10.42 -1.82 -21.28
CA LEU A 107 -9.16 -2.39 -20.76
C LEU A 107 -9.24 -2.84 -19.29
N LEU A 108 -10.32 -2.49 -18.58
CA LEU A 108 -10.59 -2.86 -17.19
C LEU A 108 -11.72 -3.90 -17.06
N LYS A 109 -12.09 -4.56 -18.17
CA LYS A 109 -12.97 -5.73 -18.19
C LYS A 109 -12.16 -6.99 -18.41
#